data_AF-A0A431MUP5-F1
#
_entry.id   AF-A0A431MUP5-F1
#
_cell.length_a   1.000
_cell.length_b   1.000
_cell.length_c   1.000
_cell.angle_alpha   90.00
_cell.angle_beta   90.00
_cell.angle_gamma   90.00
#
_symmetry.space_group_name_H-M   'P 1'
#
loop_
_entity.id
_entity.type
_entity.pdbx_description
1 polymer ?
#
loop_
_entity_poly.entity_id
_entity_poly.type
_entity_poly.pdbx_seq_one_letter_code
_entity_poly.pdbx_strand_id
1 'polypeptide(L)'
;MSKLEIHQFPCLSDNFGVLIHDAASNLTASIDAPETKAVKAALAETGWKLTHILTTHHHADHTDGNLPLKAETGCTIIGPKGEAQRIPGI
;
A
#
# COMPACT_ATOMS: atom_id res chain seq x y z
N MET A 1 -10.53 -13.30 -16.81
CA MET A 1 -9.82 -12.29 -15.99
C MET A 1 -10.25 -12.52 -14.56
N SER A 2 -9.33 -12.55 -13.60
CA SER A 2 -9.72 -12.56 -12.19
C SER A 2 -10.40 -11.23 -11.86
N LYS A 3 -11.43 -11.29 -11.00
CA LYS A 3 -12.12 -10.10 -10.53
C LYS A 3 -11.27 -9.49 -9.43
N LEU A 4 -10.76 -8.28 -9.62
CA LEU A 4 -10.06 -7.55 -8.57
C LEU A 4 -11.07 -7.12 -7.50
N GLU A 5 -10.69 -7.33 -6.25
CA GLU A 5 -11.42 -6.87 -5.08
C GLU A 5 -10.78 -5.58 -4.58
N ILE A 6 -11.61 -4.60 -4.20
CA ILE A 6 -11.15 -3.27 -3.80
C ILE A 6 -11.70 -2.98 -2.41
N HIS A 7 -10.84 -2.58 -1.49
CA HIS A 7 -11.20 -2.14 -0.15
C HIS A 7 -10.59 -0.76 0.10
N GLN A 8 -11.45 0.25 0.18
CA GLN A 8 -11.07 1.62 0.51
C GLN A 8 -11.24 1.86 2.01
N PHE A 9 -10.29 2.55 2.62
CA PHE A 9 -10.31 2.87 4.05
C PHE A 9 -9.86 4.32 4.29
N PRO A 10 -10.41 5.00 5.31
CA PRO A 10 -9.95 6.33 5.70
C PRO A 10 -8.59 6.28 6.39
N CYS A 11 -7.79 7.31 6.23
CA CYS A 11 -6.51 7.48 6.91
C CYS A 11 -6.17 8.98 7.08
N LEU A 12 -5.30 9.28 8.05
CA LEU A 12 -4.97 10.66 8.41
C LEU A 12 -6.24 11.49 8.68
N SER A 13 -6.29 12.76 8.25
CA SER A 13 -7.46 13.62 8.41
C SER A 13 -8.53 13.43 7.34
N ASP A 14 -8.09 13.24 6.09
CA ASP A 14 -8.93 13.34 4.89
C ASP A 14 -8.39 12.52 3.71
N ASN A 15 -7.37 11.69 3.94
CA ASN A 15 -6.83 10.79 2.91
C ASN A 15 -7.66 9.48 2.86
N PHE A 16 -7.58 8.81 1.71
CA PHE A 16 -8.07 7.46 1.54
C PHE A 16 -6.92 6.54 1.13
N GLY A 17 -6.78 5.42 1.83
CA GLY A 17 -6.01 4.29 1.36
C GLY A 17 -6.89 3.33 0.57
N VAL A 18 -6.28 2.58 -0.35
CA VAL A 18 -6.97 1.56 -1.15
C VAL A 18 -6.14 0.29 -1.17
N LEU A 19 -6.75 -0.83 -0.78
CA LEU A 19 -6.23 -2.16 -1.05
C LEU A 19 -6.87 -2.71 -2.33
N ILE A 20 -6.06 -3.31 -3.18
CA ILE A 20 -6.50 -4.06 -4.36
C ILE A 20 -6.01 -5.49 -4.21
N HIS A 21 -6.92 -6.46 -4.26
CA HIS A 21 -6.62 -7.87 -4.11
C HIS A 21 -7.00 -8.67 -5.36
N ASP A 22 -6.11 -9.56 -5.76
CA ASP A 22 -6.37 -10.59 -6.76
C ASP A 22 -6.37 -11.97 -6.09
N ALA A 23 -7.55 -12.52 -5.85
CA ALA A 23 -7.71 -13.82 -5.21
C ALA A 23 -7.10 -14.98 -6.02
N ALA A 24 -6.96 -14.84 -7.35
CA ALA A 24 -6.41 -15.91 -8.19
C ALA A 24 -4.89 -16.07 -8.00
N SER A 25 -4.17 -14.97 -7.84
CA SER A 25 -2.71 -14.97 -7.59
C SER A 25 -2.36 -14.77 -6.11
N ASN A 26 -3.36 -14.50 -5.26
CA ASN A 26 -3.20 -14.13 -3.86
C ASN A 26 -2.26 -12.93 -3.67
N LEU A 27 -2.31 -11.98 -4.59
CA LEU A 27 -1.55 -10.73 -4.53
C LEU A 27 -2.44 -9.62 -3.99
N THR A 28 -1.88 -8.81 -3.09
CA THR A 28 -2.53 -7.61 -2.57
C THR A 28 -1.60 -6.43 -2.68
N ALA A 29 -2.08 -5.35 -3.28
CA ALA A 29 -1.40 -4.06 -3.36
C ALA A 29 -2.10 -3.04 -2.47
N SER A 30 -1.33 -2.24 -1.73
CA SER A 30 -1.79 -0.95 -1.22
C SER A 30 -1.48 0.12 -2.27
N ILE A 31 -2.45 0.97 -2.59
CA ILE A 31 -2.19 2.24 -3.30
C ILE A 31 -1.78 3.24 -2.24
N ASP A 32 -0.52 3.68 -2.33
CA ASP A 32 0.17 4.46 -1.30
C ASP A 32 0.23 3.75 0.06
N ALA A 33 1.01 4.33 0.97
CA ALA A 33 1.10 3.94 2.37
C ALA A 33 1.13 5.20 3.26
N PRO A 34 -0.01 5.89 3.44
CA PRO A 34 -0.12 7.11 4.24
C PRO A 34 0.30 6.89 5.70
N GLU A 35 -0.18 5.82 6.32
CA GLU A 35 0.13 5.48 7.71
C GLU A 35 0.16 3.96 7.88
N THR A 36 1.23 3.44 8.47
CA THR A 36 1.41 2.00 8.74
C THR A 36 0.22 1.39 9.47
N LYS A 37 -0.32 2.09 10.48
CA LYS A 37 -1.40 1.59 11.33
C LYS A 37 -2.70 1.41 10.53
N ALA A 38 -3.09 2.40 9.73
CA ALA A 38 -4.29 2.35 8.91
C ALA A 38 -4.23 1.21 7.89
N VAL A 39 -3.11 1.06 7.18
CA VAL A 39 -2.92 -0.03 6.19
C VAL A 39 -3.00 -1.40 6.88
N LYS A 40 -2.37 -1.57 8.04
CA LYS A 40 -2.45 -2.82 8.82
C LYS A 40 -3.86 -3.15 9.30
N ALA A 41 -4.62 -2.15 9.72
CA ALA A 41 -6.01 -2.34 10.13
C ALA A 41 -6.87 -2.83 8.95
N ALA A 42 -6.73 -2.20 7.78
CA ALA A 42 -7.43 -2.62 6.57
C ALA A 42 -7.04 -4.04 6.11
N LEU A 43 -5.76 -4.41 6.19
CA LEU A 43 -5.29 -5.77 5.90
C LEU A 43 -5.87 -6.79 6.89
N ALA A 44 -5.99 -6.43 8.17
CA ALA A 44 -6.59 -7.30 9.18
C ALA A 44 -8.11 -7.48 8.97
N GLU A 45 -8.83 -6.43 8.59
CA GLU A 45 -10.27 -6.48 8.28
C GLU A 45 -10.57 -7.39 7.08
N THR A 46 -9.74 -7.29 6.05
CA THR A 46 -9.89 -8.09 4.82
C THR A 46 -9.31 -9.50 4.93
N GLY A 47 -8.38 -9.72 5.86
CA GLY A 47 -7.60 -10.97 5.98
C GLY A 47 -6.53 -11.12 4.88
N TRP A 48 -6.29 -10.09 4.08
CA TRP A 48 -5.34 -10.12 2.97
C TRP A 48 -3.90 -9.91 3.44
N LYS A 49 -2.95 -10.47 2.68
CA LYS A 49 -1.51 -10.27 2.91
C LYS A 49 -0.96 -9.24 1.95
N LEU A 50 -0.27 -8.23 2.47
CA LEU A 50 0.37 -7.20 1.66
C LEU A 50 1.55 -7.80 0.87
N THR A 51 1.55 -7.57 -0.44
CA THR A 51 2.62 -8.04 -1.33
C THR A 51 3.30 -6.88 -2.05
N HIS A 52 2.54 -5.81 -2.32
CA HIS A 52 3.01 -4.65 -3.05
C HIS A 52 2.51 -3.35 -2.41
N ILE A 53 3.32 -2.29 -2.53
CA ILE A 53 2.86 -0.91 -2.35
C ILE A 53 3.10 -0.21 -3.70
N LEU A 54 2.05 0.38 -4.25
CA LEU A 54 2.10 1.19 -5.46
C LEU A 54 2.02 2.66 -5.04
N THR A 55 3.17 3.32 -4.99
CA THR A 55 3.28 4.72 -4.60
C THR A 55 2.98 5.63 -5.79
N THR A 56 2.07 6.59 -5.63
CA THR A 56 1.68 7.57 -6.64
C THR A 56 2.73 8.66 -6.79
N HIS A 57 3.23 9.21 -5.68
CA HIS A 57 4.26 10.25 -5.62
C HIS A 57 4.92 10.31 -4.22
N HIS A 58 6.00 11.09 -4.10
CA HIS A 58 6.88 11.13 -2.92
C HIS A 58 6.37 11.87 -1.67
N HIS A 59 5.17 12.48 -1.66
CA HIS A 59 4.74 13.21 -0.47
C HIS A 59 4.55 12.27 0.73
N ALA A 60 4.77 12.80 1.94
CA ALA A 60 4.81 12.04 3.18
C ALA A 60 3.46 11.38 3.49
N ASP A 61 2.36 12.09 3.24
CA ASP A 61 0.99 11.57 3.36
C ASP A 61 0.65 10.45 2.37
N HIS A 62 1.59 10.06 1.50
CA HIS A 62 1.49 8.90 0.62
C HIS A 62 2.56 7.83 0.91
N THR A 63 3.60 8.14 1.69
CA THR A 63 4.81 7.30 1.77
C THR A 63 5.33 7.03 3.18
N ASP A 64 4.83 7.68 4.22
CA ASP A 64 5.32 7.53 5.60
C ASP A 64 5.22 6.09 6.12
N GLY A 65 4.27 5.32 5.61
CA GLY A 65 4.10 3.89 5.92
C GLY A 65 5.02 2.94 5.15
N ASN A 66 5.76 3.40 4.14
CA ASN A 66 6.51 2.52 3.22
C ASN A 66 7.51 1.61 3.94
N LEU A 67 8.46 2.21 4.67
CA LEU A 67 9.58 1.45 5.25
C LEU A 67 9.13 0.48 6.36
N PRO A 68 8.26 0.87 7.32
CA PRO A 68 7.78 -0.07 8.33
C PRO A 68 7.01 -1.24 7.72
N LEU A 69 6.10 -0.98 6.76
CA LEU A 69 5.34 -2.04 6.10
C LEU A 69 6.25 -2.98 5.33
N LYS A 70 7.25 -2.46 4.60
CA LYS A 70 8.24 -3.28 3.89
C LYS A 70 9.07 -4.13 4.84
N ALA A 71 9.52 -3.56 5.97
CA ALA A 71 10.29 -4.30 6.97
C ALA A 71 9.48 -5.46 7.58
N GLU A 72 8.19 -5.25 7.85
CA GLU A 72 7.33 -6.27 8.46
C GLU A 72 6.85 -7.34 7.47
N THR A 73 6.58 -6.97 6.23
CA THR A 73 5.89 -7.85 5.26
C THR A 73 6.78 -8.38 4.16
N GLY A 74 7.95 -7.75 3.93
CA GLY A 74 8.80 -8.02 2.78
C GLY A 74 8.20 -7.57 1.44
N CYS A 75 7.17 -6.72 1.44
CA CYS A 75 6.49 -6.28 0.23
C CYS A 75 7.43 -5.53 -0.74
N THR A 76 7.11 -5.59 -2.02
CA THR A 76 7.79 -4.79 -3.05
C THR A 76 7.16 -3.41 -3.14
N ILE A 77 7.97 -2.35 -3.18
CA ILE A 77 7.49 -0.98 -3.39
C ILE A 77 7.78 -0.59 -4.84
N ILE A 78 6.78 -0.03 -5.52
CA ILE A 78 6.85 0.39 -6.92
C ILE A 78 6.31 1.81 -7.01
N GLY A 79 6.95 2.66 -7.80
CA GLY A 79 6.56 4.06 -7.97
C GLY A 79 7.20 4.71 -9.20
N PRO A 80 6.98 6.01 -9.42
CA PRO A 80 7.51 6.72 -10.58
C PRO A 80 9.04 6.69 -10.65
N LYS A 81 9.58 6.28 -11.80
CA LYS A 81 11.05 6.25 -12.03
C LYS A 81 11.72 7.60 -11.77
N GLY A 82 11.04 8.70 -12.10
CA GLY A 82 11.56 10.06 -11.88
C GLY A 82 11.65 10.48 -10.41
N GLU A 83 10.97 9.78 -9.51
CA GLU A 83 10.93 10.09 -8.08
C GLU A 83 11.55 8.98 -7.21
N ALA A 84 12.18 7.96 -7.80
CA ALA A 84 12.72 6.82 -7.06
C ALA A 84 13.63 7.23 -5.89
N GLN A 85 14.48 8.24 -6.07
CA GLN A 85 15.37 8.75 -5.01
C GLN A 85 14.65 9.46 -3.86
N ARG A 86 13.37 9.81 -4.04
CA ARG A 86 12.55 10.55 -3.07
C ARG A 86 11.51 9.65 -2.39
N ILE A 87 11.22 8.49 -2.97
CA ILE A 87 10.25 7.54 -2.42
C ILE A 87 11.00 6.53 -1.54
N PRO A 88 10.71 6.47 -0.23
CA PRO A 88 11.38 5.54 0.65
C PRO A 88 11.13 4.09 0.24
N GLY A 89 12.21 3.34 0.00
CA GLY A 89 12.18 1.89 -0.19
C GLY A 89 12.02 1.40 -1.64
N ILE A 90 12.08 2.31 -2.62
CA ILE A 90 12.34 2.00 -4.04
C ILE A 90 13.84 2.08 -4.29
#